data_AF-A0A820VDL7-F1
#
_entry.id   AF-A0A820VDL7-F1
#
_cell.length_a   1.000
_cell.length_b   1.000
_cell.length_c   1.000
_cell.angle_alpha   90.00
_cell.angle_beta   90.00
_cell.angle_gamma   90.00
#
_symmetry.space_group_name_H-M   'P 1'
#
loop_
_entity.id
_entity.type
_entity.pdbx_description
1 polymer ?
#
loop_
_entity_poly.entity_id
_entity_poly.type
_entity_poly.pdbx_seq_one_letter_code
_entity_poly.pdbx_strand_id
1 'polypeptide(L)'
;MLSSIDHKEKSMACETLVRSILYRLRQTYSQANIFTTLLSLLSTLCESRNGNDRPVCTYLVTLNDWLPEVALHDGKSLQRMTLLSPIFYISCFAEDDIDLLVAQLEKINEQEQDDDNTPDFSEYKEKQIRSTVQSQLYTARKLMHKIVLAFFSNISSRNAMLEYLQRYIQFNIKRTHLTVDESQISGDGFMLNLTFVLQQLALPIDIERVDLSYPYYADDRLSIPKDQSRLYSTQEEFRIYQENIQKPNEIRFPTECVYLALHISHLGLVSTAKKPQRRNNIIRELNSAIKNLEQTQGTWRQTPIAARHEAQLERLKAELKVKMRKIGNKNQCH
;
A
#
# COMPACT_ATOMS: atom_id res chain seq x y z
N MET A 1 32.09 -22.53 23.40
CA MET A 1 32.17 -21.09 23.77
C MET A 1 32.75 -20.23 22.65
N LEU A 2 33.84 -20.61 21.98
CA LEU A 2 34.39 -19.81 20.86
C LEU A 2 33.49 -19.79 19.61
N SER A 3 32.82 -20.90 19.26
CA SER A 3 31.89 -20.94 18.12
C SER A 3 30.60 -20.12 18.34
N SER A 4 30.13 -20.00 19.58
CA SER A 4 28.93 -19.23 19.92
C SER A 4 29.18 -17.71 19.93
N ILE A 5 30.42 -17.29 20.16
CA ILE A 5 30.82 -15.87 20.12
C ILE A 5 30.88 -15.39 18.66
N ASP A 6 31.48 -16.19 17.77
CA ASP A 6 31.56 -15.91 16.33
C ASP A 6 30.18 -15.84 15.65
N HIS A 7 29.24 -16.72 16.05
CA HIS A 7 27.86 -16.64 15.57
C HIS A 7 27.12 -15.37 16.02
N LYS A 8 27.34 -14.91 17.26
CA LYS A 8 26.68 -13.72 17.79
C LYS A 8 27.21 -12.44 17.13
N GLU A 9 28.51 -12.34 16.90
CA GLU A 9 29.12 -11.20 16.20
C GLU A 9 28.69 -11.13 14.73
N LYS A 10 28.67 -12.26 14.02
CA LYS A 10 28.16 -12.35 12.64
C LYS A 10 26.67 -11.96 12.55
N SER A 11 25.86 -12.38 13.53
CA SER A 11 24.44 -12.01 13.61
C SER A 11 24.26 -10.50 13.80
N MET A 12 25.06 -9.89 14.69
CA MET A 12 24.99 -8.46 14.97
C MET A 12 25.45 -7.59 13.78
N ALA A 13 26.50 -8.02 13.07
CA ALA A 13 26.95 -7.36 11.84
C ALA A 13 25.89 -7.44 10.73
N CYS A 14 25.26 -8.61 10.57
CA CYS A 14 24.16 -8.79 9.61
C CYS A 14 22.95 -7.93 9.96
N GLU A 15 22.56 -7.86 11.25
CA GLU A 15 21.49 -6.98 11.73
C GLU A 15 21.79 -5.53 11.37
N THR A 16 23.00 -5.05 11.68
CA THR A 16 23.43 -3.67 11.43
C THR A 16 23.35 -3.33 9.95
N LEU A 17 23.77 -4.26 9.08
CA LEU A 17 23.70 -4.09 7.63
C LEU A 17 22.24 -4.03 7.14
N VAL A 18 21.39 -4.97 7.55
CA VAL A 18 19.97 -4.99 7.16
C VAL A 18 19.26 -3.74 7.65
N ARG A 19 19.49 -3.33 8.90
CA ARG A 19 18.93 -2.09 9.46
C ARG A 19 19.40 -0.86 8.69
N SER A 20 20.66 -0.80 8.29
CA SER A 20 21.19 0.30 7.47
C SER A 20 20.51 0.37 6.10
N ILE A 21 20.28 -0.79 5.46
CA ILE A 21 19.55 -0.87 4.19
C ILE A 21 18.11 -0.41 4.37
N LEU A 22 17.39 -0.93 5.37
CA LEU A 22 16.00 -0.56 5.65
C LEU A 22 15.86 0.92 6.00
N TYR A 23 16.78 1.47 6.79
CA TYR A 23 16.83 2.89 7.09
C TYR A 23 17.01 3.72 5.82
N ARG A 24 17.95 3.34 4.94
CA ARG A 24 18.15 4.03 3.66
C ARG A 24 16.93 3.94 2.75
N LEU A 25 16.26 2.78 2.67
CA LEU A 25 15.01 2.62 1.92
C LEU A 25 13.93 3.59 2.39
N ARG A 26 13.81 3.87 3.69
CA ARG A 26 12.88 4.88 4.22
C ARG A 26 13.21 6.31 3.79
N GLN A 27 14.45 6.61 3.40
CA GLN A 27 14.91 7.96 3.04
C GLN A 27 14.99 8.17 1.53
N THR A 28 15.10 7.10 0.74
CA THR A 28 15.38 7.18 -0.70
C THR A 28 14.28 6.60 -1.56
N TYR A 29 13.04 6.52 -1.07
CA TYR A 29 11.91 5.96 -1.83
C TYR A 29 11.52 6.80 -3.05
N SER A 30 11.88 8.08 -3.10
CA SER A 30 11.76 8.94 -4.28
C SER A 30 12.83 8.69 -5.35
N GLN A 31 13.93 8.02 -4.98
CA GLN A 31 15.07 7.74 -5.86
C GLN A 31 15.03 6.29 -6.33
N ALA A 32 14.21 6.01 -7.35
CA ALA A 32 13.91 4.65 -7.82
C ALA A 32 15.15 3.76 -8.07
N ASN A 33 16.22 4.31 -8.64
CA ASN A 33 17.46 3.55 -8.88
C ASN A 33 18.13 3.13 -7.57
N ILE A 34 18.31 4.05 -6.62
CA ILE A 34 18.90 3.73 -5.31
C ILE A 34 18.00 2.75 -4.56
N PHE A 35 16.68 3.01 -4.56
CA PHE A 35 15.70 2.15 -3.91
C PHE A 35 15.76 0.71 -4.44
N THR A 36 15.80 0.53 -5.76
CA THR A 36 15.89 -0.81 -6.39
C THR A 36 17.25 -1.48 -6.14
N THR A 37 18.35 -0.75 -6.10
CA THR A 37 19.66 -1.29 -5.69
C THR A 37 19.64 -1.81 -4.26
N LEU A 38 19.07 -1.04 -3.32
CA LEU A 38 18.93 -1.45 -1.92
C LEU A 38 18.01 -2.66 -1.74
N LEU A 39 16.90 -2.72 -2.48
CA LEU A 39 16.04 -3.90 -2.51
C LEU A 39 16.77 -5.13 -3.06
N SER A 40 17.59 -4.97 -4.10
CA SER A 40 18.38 -6.07 -4.67
C SER A 40 19.40 -6.61 -3.67
N LEU A 41 20.09 -5.72 -2.95
CA LEU A 41 21.02 -6.10 -1.89
C LEU A 41 20.30 -6.85 -0.76
N LEU A 42 19.16 -6.33 -0.29
CA LEU A 42 18.35 -7.00 0.73
C LEU A 42 17.85 -8.36 0.25
N SER A 43 17.39 -8.46 -1.01
CA SER A 43 16.98 -9.72 -1.63
C SER A 43 18.10 -10.75 -1.60
N THR A 44 19.33 -10.33 -1.93
CA THR A 44 20.51 -11.20 -1.92
C THR A 44 20.83 -11.71 -0.51
N LEU A 45 20.72 -10.83 0.50
CA LEU A 45 20.91 -11.21 1.90
C LEU A 45 19.84 -12.20 2.37
N CYS A 46 18.57 -11.95 2.07
CA CYS A 46 17.47 -12.89 2.38
C CYS A 46 17.56 -14.21 1.60
N GLU A 47 18.23 -14.22 0.45
CA GLU A 47 18.47 -15.41 -0.36
C GLU A 47 19.69 -16.23 0.06
N SER A 48 20.59 -15.65 0.86
CA SER A 48 21.74 -16.36 1.41
C SER A 48 21.29 -17.59 2.21
N ARG A 49 21.98 -18.71 2.01
CA ARG A 49 21.63 -20.01 2.61
C ARG A 49 22.74 -20.55 3.49
N ASN A 50 22.33 -21.22 4.56
CA ASN A 50 23.17 -22.13 5.31
C ASN A 50 22.47 -23.51 5.30
N GLY A 51 22.86 -24.37 4.34
CA GLY A 51 22.10 -25.58 4.03
C GLY A 51 20.71 -25.23 3.49
N ASN A 52 19.66 -25.70 4.18
CA ASN A 52 18.26 -25.40 3.85
C ASN A 52 17.69 -24.17 4.57
N ASP A 53 18.41 -23.62 5.55
CA ASP A 53 17.98 -22.46 6.32
C ASP A 53 18.39 -21.15 5.64
N ARG A 54 17.56 -20.12 5.80
CA ARG A 54 17.86 -18.75 5.41
C ARG A 54 18.11 -17.94 6.68
N PRO A 55 19.36 -17.88 7.17
CA PRO A 55 19.66 -17.38 8.52
C PRO A 55 19.23 -15.92 8.71
N VAL A 56 19.32 -15.10 7.65
CA VAL A 56 18.84 -13.71 7.69
C VAL A 56 17.33 -13.67 7.94
N CYS A 57 16.53 -14.42 7.18
CA CYS A 57 15.08 -14.48 7.38
C CYS A 57 14.72 -15.03 8.77
N THR A 58 15.40 -16.10 9.21
CA THR A 58 15.21 -16.70 10.54
C THR A 58 15.51 -15.71 11.65
N TYR A 59 16.57 -14.91 11.51
CA TYR A 59 16.95 -13.93 12.52
C TYR A 59 16.02 -12.71 12.54
N LEU A 60 15.68 -12.14 11.37
CA LEU A 60 14.90 -10.90 11.31
C LEU A 60 13.51 -11.02 11.94
N VAL A 61 12.88 -12.20 11.86
CA VAL A 61 11.57 -12.44 12.48
C VAL A 61 11.62 -12.52 14.01
N THR A 62 12.81 -12.62 14.61
CA THR A 62 13.00 -12.63 16.07
C THR A 62 13.19 -11.24 16.66
N LEU A 63 13.35 -10.21 15.82
CA LEU A 63 13.57 -8.84 16.26
C LEU A 63 12.27 -8.23 16.82
N ASN A 64 12.39 -7.47 17.91
CA ASN A 64 11.24 -6.86 18.60
C ASN A 64 10.43 -5.91 17.71
N ASP A 65 11.06 -5.32 16.70
CA ASP A 65 10.43 -4.42 15.74
C ASP A 65 9.90 -5.14 14.48
N TRP A 66 9.94 -6.48 14.41
CA TRP A 66 9.26 -7.25 13.36
C TRP A 66 7.75 -6.91 13.33
N LEU A 67 7.08 -7.05 14.48
CA LEU A 67 5.69 -6.68 14.73
C LEU A 67 5.54 -6.16 16.18
N PRO A 68 5.86 -4.88 16.45
CA PRO A 68 5.88 -4.34 17.81
C PRO A 68 4.46 -4.06 18.33
N GLU A 69 3.73 -5.08 18.79
CA GLU A 69 2.29 -5.02 19.10
C GLU A 69 1.83 -3.79 19.90
N VAL A 70 2.59 -3.40 20.93
CA VAL A 70 2.27 -2.27 21.81
C VAL A 70 2.23 -0.93 21.05
N ALA A 71 2.99 -0.80 19.96
CA ALA A 71 3.06 0.41 19.14
C ALA A 71 2.01 0.44 18.01
N LEU A 72 1.29 -0.66 17.76
CA LEU A 72 0.42 -0.85 16.60
C LEU A 72 -1.04 -0.61 16.98
N HIS A 73 -1.64 0.46 16.42
CA HIS A 73 -3.04 0.84 16.69
C HIS A 73 -3.87 0.99 15.42
N ASP A 74 -3.23 1.22 14.28
CA ASP A 74 -3.89 1.49 13.01
C ASP A 74 -2.98 1.11 11.81
N GLY A 75 -3.49 1.23 10.58
CA GLY A 75 -2.72 0.88 9.39
C GLY A 75 -1.48 1.78 9.19
N LYS A 76 -1.49 3.00 9.74
CA LYS A 76 -0.41 3.96 9.55
C LYS A 76 0.77 3.68 10.48
N SER A 77 0.49 3.39 11.75
CA SER A 77 1.46 2.90 12.73
C SER A 77 2.05 1.56 12.29
N LEU A 78 1.25 0.64 11.76
CA LEU A 78 1.76 -0.61 11.16
C LEU A 78 2.66 -0.36 9.96
N GLN A 79 2.32 0.58 9.07
CA GLN A 79 3.22 0.97 7.99
C GLN A 79 4.53 1.57 8.52
N ARG A 80 4.50 2.36 9.61
CA ARG A 80 5.68 3.11 10.09
C ARG A 80 6.61 2.30 10.99
N MET A 81 6.06 1.44 11.84
CA MET A 81 6.77 0.90 13.01
C MET A 81 7.31 -0.51 12.80
N THR A 82 6.89 -1.22 11.76
CA THR A 82 7.39 -2.57 11.49
C THR A 82 8.71 -2.54 10.74
N LEU A 83 9.50 -3.59 10.95
CA LEU A 83 10.86 -3.72 10.41
C LEU A 83 10.87 -3.71 8.89
N LEU A 84 10.03 -4.55 8.27
CA LEU A 84 10.09 -4.83 6.83
C LEU A 84 9.30 -3.82 5.99
N SER A 85 8.48 -2.96 6.58
CA SER A 85 7.65 -2.01 5.83
C SER A 85 8.40 -1.11 4.82
N PRO A 86 9.66 -0.68 5.04
CA PRO A 86 10.34 0.24 4.12
C PRO A 86 10.47 -0.30 2.69
N ILE A 87 10.46 -1.62 2.51
CA ILE A 87 10.57 -2.22 1.18
C ILE A 87 9.40 -1.83 0.27
N PHE A 88 8.26 -1.42 0.85
CA PHE A 88 7.02 -1.09 0.13
C PHE A 88 6.79 0.42 -0.04
N TYR A 89 7.73 1.28 0.35
CA TYR A 89 7.49 2.73 0.45
C TYR A 89 7.48 3.49 -0.88
N ILE A 90 8.12 2.96 -1.93
CA ILE A 90 8.13 3.61 -3.25
C ILE A 90 6.71 3.76 -3.80
N SER A 91 6.30 5.00 -4.06
CA SER A 91 4.94 5.35 -4.46
C SER A 91 4.95 6.54 -5.43
N CYS A 92 3.84 6.70 -6.14
CA CYS A 92 3.54 7.88 -6.95
C CYS A 92 2.17 8.47 -6.60
N PHE A 93 1.59 8.07 -5.47
CA PHE A 93 0.25 8.48 -5.04
C PHE A 93 0.35 9.70 -4.11
N ALA A 94 -0.60 10.64 -4.26
CA ALA A 94 -0.63 11.88 -3.50
C ALA A 94 -0.90 11.66 -1.99
N GLU A 95 -1.51 10.52 -1.65
CA GLU A 95 -1.79 10.08 -0.28
C GLU A 95 -0.54 9.51 0.43
N ASP A 96 0.51 9.19 -0.33
CA ASP A 96 1.83 8.83 0.16
C ASP A 96 2.77 10.03 0.00
N ASP A 97 3.54 10.02 -1.08
CA ASP A 97 4.53 11.00 -1.43
C ASP A 97 4.61 11.08 -2.96
N ILE A 98 4.73 12.29 -3.48
CA ILE A 98 4.81 12.60 -4.91
C ILE A 98 6.24 12.87 -5.37
N ASP A 99 7.23 12.84 -4.47
CA ASP A 99 8.62 13.14 -4.77
C ASP A 99 9.19 12.30 -5.92
N LEU A 100 8.75 11.04 -6.08
CA LEU A 100 9.14 10.22 -7.23
C LEU A 100 8.66 10.83 -8.56
N LEU A 101 7.42 11.33 -8.60
CA LEU A 101 6.85 12.01 -9.77
C LEU A 101 7.56 13.33 -10.02
N VAL A 102 7.77 14.13 -8.96
CA VAL A 102 8.48 15.41 -9.02
C VAL A 102 9.89 15.22 -9.59
N ALA A 103 10.64 14.23 -9.10
CA ALA A 103 11.97 13.93 -9.60
C ALA A 103 12.00 13.45 -11.07
N GLN A 104 10.93 12.83 -11.58
CA GLN A 104 10.85 12.51 -13.02
C GLN A 104 10.50 13.74 -13.86
N LEU A 105 9.61 14.60 -13.36
CA LEU A 105 9.25 15.86 -14.00
C LEU A 105 10.47 16.78 -14.15
N GLU A 106 11.25 16.94 -13.07
CA GLU A 106 12.48 17.74 -13.08
C GLU A 106 13.49 17.25 -14.12
N LYS A 107 13.71 15.93 -14.22
CA LYS A 107 14.64 15.35 -15.20
C LYS A 107 14.25 15.60 -16.65
N ILE A 108 12.96 15.55 -16.96
CA ILE A 108 12.48 15.84 -18.32
C ILE A 108 12.64 17.32 -18.63
N ASN A 109 12.34 18.18 -17.66
CA ASN A 109 12.51 19.63 -17.82
C ASN A 109 13.99 20.04 -17.95
N GLU A 110 14.92 19.35 -17.29
CA GLU A 110 16.36 19.57 -17.43
C GLU A 110 16.91 19.09 -18.78
N GLN A 111 16.31 18.05 -19.37
CA GLN A 111 16.73 17.47 -20.64
C GLN A 111 16.32 18.32 -21.85
N GLU A 112 15.39 19.27 -21.68
CA GLU A 112 14.80 20.05 -22.76
C GLU A 112 14.82 21.55 -22.42
N GLN A 113 15.87 22.26 -22.86
CA GLN A 113 15.97 23.72 -22.78
C GLN A 113 15.24 24.46 -23.91
N ASP A 114 14.67 23.76 -24.91
CA ASP A 114 14.07 24.37 -26.12
C ASP A 114 12.53 24.40 -26.10
N ASP A 115 12.05 25.48 -25.50
CA ASP A 115 10.88 26.37 -25.69
C ASP A 115 9.61 26.05 -26.55
N ASP A 116 9.20 24.81 -26.85
CA ASP A 116 7.89 24.59 -27.52
C ASP A 116 6.79 24.02 -26.59
N ASN A 117 6.11 24.93 -25.87
CA ASN A 117 4.90 24.63 -25.07
C ASN A 117 3.65 24.39 -25.95
N THR A 118 3.71 23.40 -26.85
CA THR A 118 2.53 22.96 -27.60
C THR A 118 1.72 21.93 -26.80
N PRO A 119 0.37 21.89 -26.92
CA PRO A 119 -0.47 20.95 -26.16
C PRO A 119 -0.11 19.46 -26.39
N ASP A 120 0.22 19.08 -27.64
CA ASP A 120 0.65 17.72 -27.98
C ASP A 120 1.98 17.32 -27.29
N PHE A 121 2.83 18.30 -27.00
CA PHE A 121 4.10 18.08 -26.32
C PHE A 121 3.92 17.83 -24.82
N SER A 122 2.91 18.46 -24.18
CA SER A 122 2.52 18.15 -22.80
C SER A 122 2.08 16.69 -22.68
N GLU A 123 1.13 16.24 -23.51
CA GLU A 123 0.60 14.86 -23.45
C GLU A 123 1.72 13.81 -23.63
N TYR A 124 2.67 14.08 -24.53
CA TYR A 124 3.84 13.22 -24.75
C TYR A 124 4.71 13.06 -23.50
N LYS A 125 5.09 14.17 -22.86
CA LYS A 125 5.92 14.18 -21.63
C LYS A 125 5.32 13.31 -20.55
N GLU A 126 4.02 13.37 -20.41
CA GLU A 126 3.29 12.67 -19.36
C GLU A 126 3.18 11.19 -19.62
N LYS A 127 3.00 10.81 -20.88
CA LYS A 127 3.04 9.42 -21.29
C LYS A 127 4.42 8.84 -21.01
N GLN A 128 5.48 9.60 -21.25
CA GLN A 128 6.86 9.22 -20.93
C GLN A 128 7.07 9.07 -19.41
N ILE A 129 6.61 10.02 -18.59
CA ILE A 129 6.68 9.95 -17.12
C ILE A 129 5.91 8.73 -16.62
N ARG A 130 4.66 8.55 -17.07
CA ARG A 130 3.81 7.41 -16.70
C ARG A 130 4.50 6.09 -17.02
N SER A 131 5.03 5.92 -18.22
CA SER A 131 5.76 4.72 -18.64
C SER A 131 6.99 4.45 -17.77
N THR A 132 7.79 5.49 -17.52
CA THR A 132 9.01 5.42 -16.71
C THR A 132 8.71 5.01 -15.27
N VAL A 133 7.76 5.69 -14.63
CA VAL A 133 7.35 5.42 -13.25
C VAL A 133 6.74 4.02 -13.12
N GLN A 134 5.91 3.60 -14.08
CA GLN A 134 5.36 2.24 -14.11
C GLN A 134 6.46 1.18 -14.18
N SER A 135 7.46 1.37 -15.05
CA SER A 135 8.61 0.46 -15.18
C SER A 135 9.44 0.39 -13.89
N GLN A 136 9.71 1.54 -13.26
CA GLN A 136 10.43 1.63 -11.99
C GLN A 136 9.67 0.91 -10.86
N LEU A 137 8.37 1.19 -10.71
CA LEU A 137 7.52 0.54 -9.72
C LEU A 137 7.44 -0.97 -9.95
N TYR A 138 7.29 -1.41 -11.21
CA TYR A 138 7.25 -2.83 -11.54
C TYR A 138 8.56 -3.55 -11.18
N THR A 139 9.70 -2.92 -11.45
CA THR A 139 11.01 -3.46 -11.09
C THR A 139 11.17 -3.58 -9.57
N ALA A 140 10.83 -2.52 -8.83
CA ALA A 140 10.87 -2.54 -7.37
C ALA A 140 9.96 -3.64 -6.80
N ARG A 141 8.73 -3.74 -7.29
CA ARG A 141 7.75 -4.76 -6.86
C ARG A 141 8.22 -6.20 -7.10
N LYS A 142 8.92 -6.47 -8.21
CA LYS A 142 9.54 -7.79 -8.44
C LYS A 142 10.60 -8.13 -7.39
N LEU A 143 11.38 -7.15 -6.95
CA LEU A 143 12.37 -7.34 -5.87
C LEU A 143 11.69 -7.50 -4.51
N MET A 144 10.64 -6.71 -4.22
CA MET A 144 9.82 -6.89 -3.01
C MET A 144 9.25 -8.30 -2.93
N HIS A 145 8.73 -8.83 -4.04
CA HIS A 145 8.24 -10.19 -4.14
C HIS A 145 9.34 -11.22 -3.83
N LYS A 146 10.55 -11.08 -4.39
CA LYS A 146 11.68 -11.97 -4.08
C LYS A 146 12.04 -11.98 -2.60
N ILE A 147 12.10 -10.80 -1.98
CA ILE A 147 12.37 -10.67 -0.55
C ILE A 147 11.30 -11.43 0.25
N VAL A 148 10.01 -11.17 0.02
CA VAL A 148 8.93 -11.84 0.77
C VAL A 148 8.90 -13.34 0.50
N LEU A 149 9.12 -13.77 -0.75
CA LEU A 149 9.22 -15.19 -1.11
C LEU A 149 10.36 -15.90 -0.37
N ALA A 150 11.46 -15.21 -0.08
CA ALA A 150 12.55 -15.76 0.72
C ALA A 150 12.08 -16.16 2.12
N PHE A 151 11.26 -15.34 2.79
CA PHE A 151 10.69 -15.66 4.10
C PHE A 151 9.74 -16.87 4.04
N PHE A 152 8.94 -17.00 2.97
CA PHE A 152 8.05 -18.15 2.77
C PHE A 152 8.78 -19.46 2.43
N SER A 153 9.90 -19.33 1.72
CA SER A 153 10.78 -20.45 1.35
C SER A 153 11.53 -21.03 2.55
N ASN A 154 11.51 -20.34 3.70
CA ASN A 154 12.20 -20.75 4.92
C ASN A 154 11.19 -21.14 6.00
N ILE A 155 11.32 -22.35 6.53
CA ILE A 155 10.34 -22.92 7.47
C ILE A 155 10.24 -22.07 8.75
N SER A 156 11.39 -21.66 9.29
CA SER A 156 11.48 -20.92 10.57
C SER A 156 10.85 -19.52 10.51
N SER A 157 10.76 -18.91 9.33
CA SER A 157 10.21 -17.56 9.16
C SER A 157 8.83 -17.52 8.52
N ARG A 158 8.34 -18.64 7.97
CA ARG A 158 7.08 -18.69 7.21
C ARG A 158 5.88 -18.20 8.02
N ASN A 159 5.71 -18.72 9.24
CA ASN A 159 4.56 -18.38 10.08
C ASN A 159 4.58 -16.90 10.51
N ALA A 160 5.75 -16.39 10.88
CA ALA A 160 5.92 -14.98 11.23
C ALA A 160 5.63 -14.03 10.05
N MET A 161 5.97 -14.45 8.81
CA MET A 161 5.62 -13.71 7.59
C MET A 161 4.11 -13.75 7.29
N LEU A 162 3.44 -14.90 7.51
CA LEU A 162 1.98 -14.99 7.39
C LEU A 162 1.29 -14.02 8.35
N GLU A 163 1.71 -14.03 9.62
CA GLU A 163 1.18 -13.12 10.64
C GLU A 163 1.44 -11.66 10.26
N TYR A 164 2.64 -11.35 9.77
CA TYR A 164 2.99 -10.01 9.31
C TYR A 164 2.02 -9.49 8.23
N LEU A 165 1.75 -10.29 7.20
CA LEU A 165 0.84 -9.92 6.11
C LEU A 165 -0.62 -9.86 6.57
N GLN A 166 -1.02 -10.75 7.46
CA GLN A 166 -2.35 -10.77 8.07
C GLN A 166 -2.62 -9.47 8.84
N ARG A 167 -1.66 -8.98 9.64
CA ARG A 167 -1.83 -7.71 10.37
C ARG A 167 -2.10 -6.55 9.42
N TYR A 168 -1.48 -6.51 8.24
CA TYR A 168 -1.79 -5.47 7.24
C TYR A 168 -3.22 -5.51 6.74
N ILE A 169 -3.84 -6.69 6.64
CA ILE A 169 -5.25 -6.81 6.27
C ILE A 169 -6.12 -6.28 7.42
N GLN A 170 -5.90 -6.77 8.64
CA GLN A 170 -6.72 -6.43 9.81
C GLN A 170 -6.72 -4.93 10.12
N PHE A 171 -5.55 -4.29 10.11
CA PHE A 171 -5.41 -2.88 10.45
C PHE A 171 -5.88 -1.93 9.32
N ASN A 172 -6.17 -2.47 8.12
CA ASN A 172 -6.59 -1.69 6.96
C ASN A 172 -8.01 -2.00 6.47
N ILE A 173 -8.82 -2.76 7.22
CA ILE A 173 -10.21 -3.07 6.83
C ILE A 173 -11.02 -1.79 6.57
N LYS A 174 -10.76 -0.72 7.35
CA LYS A 174 -11.43 0.58 7.21
C LYS A 174 -11.22 1.26 5.84
N ARG A 175 -10.26 0.82 5.02
CA ARG A 175 -10.03 1.35 3.66
C ARG A 175 -11.23 1.21 2.73
N THR A 176 -12.16 0.30 3.03
CA THR A 176 -13.35 0.04 2.19
C THR A 176 -14.57 0.83 2.62
N HIS A 177 -14.50 1.55 3.75
CA HIS A 177 -15.61 2.33 4.27
C HIS A 177 -15.97 3.50 3.34
N LEU A 178 -17.19 4.03 3.48
CA LEU A 178 -17.66 5.20 2.72
C LEU A 178 -16.81 6.43 3.04
N THR A 179 -16.55 6.64 4.33
CA THR A 179 -15.71 7.73 4.85
C THR A 179 -14.51 7.11 5.54
N VAL A 180 -13.32 7.50 5.11
CA VAL A 180 -12.06 6.93 5.57
C VAL A 180 -11.18 8.05 6.08
N ASP A 181 -10.65 7.89 7.29
CA ASP A 181 -9.60 8.75 7.81
C ASP A 181 -8.23 8.26 7.29
N GLU A 182 -7.64 9.03 6.36
CA GLU A 182 -6.35 8.70 5.73
C GLU A 182 -5.18 8.70 6.72
N SER A 183 -5.33 9.30 7.91
CA SER A 183 -4.30 9.27 8.95
C SER A 183 -4.21 7.93 9.68
N GLN A 184 -5.26 7.12 9.61
CA GLN A 184 -5.43 5.85 10.33
C GLN A 184 -5.21 4.61 9.44
N ILE A 185 -4.94 4.79 8.15
CA ILE A 185 -4.75 3.69 7.20
C ILE A 185 -3.37 3.75 6.57
N SER A 186 -2.86 2.61 6.12
CA SER A 186 -1.69 2.57 5.26
C SER A 186 -2.00 3.29 3.96
N GLY A 187 -1.01 3.94 3.35
CA GLY A 187 -1.22 4.70 2.12
C GLY A 187 -1.38 3.81 0.88
N ASP A 188 -1.83 4.42 -0.22
CA ASP A 188 -2.36 3.69 -1.38
C ASP A 188 -1.27 2.96 -2.17
N GLY A 189 -0.14 3.61 -2.43
CA GLY A 189 0.99 3.00 -3.12
C GLY A 189 1.61 1.88 -2.29
N PHE A 190 1.71 2.07 -0.97
CA PHE A 190 2.12 1.00 -0.05
C PHE A 190 1.21 -0.23 -0.19
N MET A 191 -0.11 -0.04 -0.12
CA MET A 191 -1.08 -1.13 -0.21
C MET A 191 -1.10 -1.78 -1.60
N LEU A 192 -0.88 -1.02 -2.67
CA LEU A 192 -0.77 -1.56 -4.03
C LEU A 192 0.52 -2.36 -4.23
N ASN A 193 1.64 -1.94 -3.63
CA ASN A 193 2.88 -2.71 -3.62
C ASN A 193 2.68 -4.05 -2.90
N LEU A 194 2.03 -4.03 -1.73
CA LEU A 194 1.68 -5.23 -0.99
C LEU A 194 0.72 -6.14 -1.76
N THR A 195 -0.28 -5.55 -2.43
CA THR A 195 -1.23 -6.25 -3.30
C THR A 195 -0.50 -7.00 -4.42
N PHE A 196 0.42 -6.33 -5.12
CA PHE A 196 1.21 -6.98 -6.17
C PHE A 196 1.99 -8.18 -5.63
N VAL A 197 2.68 -8.01 -4.50
CA VAL A 197 3.51 -9.10 -3.93
C VAL A 197 2.65 -10.32 -3.58
N LEU A 198 1.53 -10.12 -2.89
CA LEU A 198 0.63 -11.22 -2.54
C LEU A 198 -0.01 -11.87 -3.77
N GLN A 199 -0.37 -11.10 -4.80
CA GLN A 199 -0.86 -11.66 -6.06
C GLN A 199 0.20 -12.51 -6.77
N GLN A 200 1.46 -12.09 -6.81
CA GLN A 200 2.54 -12.88 -7.39
C GLN A 200 2.82 -14.17 -6.61
N LEU A 201 2.70 -14.14 -5.27
CA LEU A 201 2.82 -15.33 -4.42
C LEU A 201 1.66 -16.32 -4.65
N ALA A 202 0.45 -15.80 -4.93
CA ALA A 202 -0.73 -16.61 -5.16
C ALA A 202 -0.81 -17.17 -6.60
N LEU A 203 -0.20 -16.50 -7.58
CA LEU A 203 -0.27 -16.86 -8.99
C LEU A 203 0.10 -18.33 -9.32
N PRO A 204 1.16 -18.94 -8.75
CA PRO A 204 1.51 -20.32 -9.07
C PRO A 204 0.68 -21.37 -8.30
N ILE A 205 -0.27 -20.96 -7.46
CA ILE A 205 -1.07 -21.88 -6.64
C ILE A 205 -2.23 -22.45 -7.46
N ASP A 206 -2.30 -23.78 -7.49
CA ASP A 206 -3.45 -24.49 -8.03
C ASP A 206 -4.66 -24.37 -7.10
N ILE A 207 -5.81 -24.03 -7.67
CA ILE A 207 -7.07 -23.86 -6.94
C ILE A 207 -7.53 -25.16 -6.26
N GLU A 208 -7.17 -26.32 -6.82
CA GLU A 208 -7.48 -27.63 -6.21
C GLU A 208 -6.79 -27.82 -4.84
N ARG A 209 -5.71 -27.07 -4.58
CA ARG A 209 -4.99 -27.09 -3.30
C ARG A 209 -5.52 -26.09 -2.28
N VAL A 210 -6.52 -25.29 -2.67
CA VAL A 210 -7.12 -24.25 -1.83
C VAL A 210 -8.37 -24.81 -1.19
N ASP A 211 -8.42 -24.73 0.14
CA ASP A 211 -9.63 -25.03 0.88
C ASP A 211 -10.62 -23.87 0.77
N LEU A 212 -11.67 -24.07 -0.03
CA LEU A 212 -12.72 -23.07 -0.26
C LEU A 212 -13.58 -22.78 0.96
N SER A 213 -13.54 -23.66 1.97
CA SER A 213 -14.29 -23.51 3.22
C SER A 213 -13.59 -22.61 4.23
N TYR A 214 -12.34 -22.21 3.95
CA TYR A 214 -11.48 -21.46 4.87
C TYR A 214 -12.10 -20.19 5.47
N PRO A 215 -12.79 -19.31 4.70
CA PRO A 215 -13.39 -18.08 5.24
C PRO A 215 -14.55 -18.31 6.22
N TYR A 216 -15.03 -19.55 6.31
CA TYR A 216 -16.19 -19.89 7.13
C TYR A 216 -15.79 -20.48 8.48
N TYR A 217 -14.50 -20.78 8.69
CA TYR A 217 -14.01 -21.29 9.98
C TYR A 217 -14.07 -20.21 11.07
N ALA A 218 -14.43 -20.61 12.29
CA ALA A 218 -14.58 -19.70 13.43
C ALA A 218 -13.27 -19.01 13.83
N ASP A 219 -12.15 -19.75 13.73
CA ASP A 219 -10.81 -19.31 14.10
C ASP A 219 -9.91 -19.26 12.86
N ASP A 220 -10.36 -18.59 11.80
CA ASP A 220 -9.48 -18.29 10.68
C ASP A 220 -8.44 -17.24 11.10
N ARG A 221 -7.25 -17.31 10.48
CA ARG A 221 -6.16 -16.39 10.80
C ARG A 221 -6.51 -14.96 10.42
N LEU A 222 -7.33 -14.72 9.39
CA LEU A 222 -7.61 -13.36 8.92
C LEU A 222 -8.43 -12.57 9.95
N SER A 223 -9.23 -13.26 10.78
CA SER A 223 -10.08 -12.69 11.83
C SER A 223 -10.91 -11.52 11.30
N ILE A 224 -11.49 -11.72 10.14
CA ILE A 224 -12.29 -10.69 9.47
C ILE A 224 -13.57 -10.45 10.28
N PRO A 225 -14.02 -9.18 10.42
CA PRO A 225 -15.23 -8.86 11.16
C PRO A 225 -16.42 -9.71 10.70
N LYS A 226 -17.09 -10.35 11.66
CA LYS A 226 -18.14 -11.33 11.39
C LYS A 226 -19.42 -10.71 10.82
N ASP A 227 -19.56 -9.39 10.92
CA ASP A 227 -20.65 -8.55 10.43
C ASP A 227 -20.51 -8.16 8.95
N GLN A 228 -19.50 -8.67 8.24
CA GLN A 228 -19.41 -8.46 6.79
C GLN A 228 -20.58 -9.07 6.02
N SER A 229 -21.10 -8.32 5.05
CA SER A 229 -22.12 -8.79 4.12
C SER A 229 -21.62 -10.01 3.35
N ARG A 230 -22.39 -11.11 3.41
CA ARG A 230 -22.11 -12.35 2.67
C ARG A 230 -22.96 -12.42 1.42
N LEU A 231 -22.45 -13.10 0.39
CA LEU A 231 -23.20 -13.35 -0.83
C LEU A 231 -24.30 -14.37 -0.54
N TYR A 232 -25.55 -14.02 -0.86
CA TYR A 232 -26.71 -14.92 -0.77
C TYR A 232 -26.87 -15.65 0.57
N SER A 233 -26.51 -15.00 1.68
CA SER A 233 -26.65 -15.60 3.00
C SER A 233 -26.90 -14.55 4.07
N THR A 234 -27.79 -14.88 5.01
CA THR A 234 -28.03 -14.08 6.21
C THR A 234 -26.98 -14.38 7.29
N GLN A 235 -26.86 -13.50 8.28
CA GLN A 235 -25.96 -13.72 9.41
C GLN A 235 -26.32 -14.98 10.21
N GLU A 236 -27.61 -15.29 10.31
CA GLU A 236 -28.11 -16.46 11.06
C GLU A 236 -27.78 -17.77 10.33
N GLU A 237 -28.05 -17.83 9.02
CA GLU A 237 -27.67 -18.98 8.18
C GLU A 237 -26.16 -19.24 8.24
N PHE A 238 -25.35 -18.17 8.20
CA PHE A 238 -23.91 -18.30 8.34
C PHE A 238 -23.49 -18.85 9.70
N ARG A 239 -24.12 -18.40 10.79
CA ARG A 239 -23.81 -18.92 12.13
C ARG A 239 -24.08 -20.42 12.23
N ILE A 240 -25.25 -20.86 11.74
CA ILE A 240 -25.61 -22.28 11.69
C ILE A 240 -24.60 -23.06 10.84
N TYR A 241 -24.20 -22.54 9.68
CA TYR A 241 -23.21 -23.19 8.83
C TYR A 241 -21.84 -23.31 9.52
N GLN A 242 -21.39 -22.24 10.18
CA GLN A 242 -20.12 -22.19 10.89
C GLN A 242 -20.07 -23.15 12.09
N GLU A 243 -21.20 -23.43 12.75
CA GLU A 243 -21.28 -24.44 13.82
C GLU A 243 -21.17 -25.89 13.28
N ASN A 244 -21.61 -26.11 12.04
CA ASN A 244 -21.66 -27.45 11.43
C ASN A 244 -20.43 -27.78 10.57
N ILE A 245 -19.61 -26.78 10.22
CA ILE A 245 -18.46 -26.98 9.34
C ILE A 245 -17.32 -27.69 10.05
N GLN A 246 -16.80 -28.76 9.45
CA GLN A 246 -15.63 -29.45 9.97
C GLN A 246 -14.36 -28.74 9.53
N LYS A 247 -13.62 -28.21 10.51
CA LYS A 247 -12.32 -27.58 10.27
C LYS A 247 -11.23 -28.65 10.17
N PRO A 248 -10.32 -28.60 9.18
CA PRO A 248 -9.15 -29.46 9.15
C PRO A 248 -8.19 -29.12 10.31
N ASN A 249 -7.43 -30.11 10.78
CA ASN A 249 -6.46 -29.93 11.87
C ASN A 249 -5.39 -28.88 11.57
N GLU A 250 -4.97 -28.77 10.31
CA GLU A 250 -3.98 -27.80 9.85
C GLU A 250 -4.42 -27.18 8.53
N ILE A 251 -4.32 -25.85 8.47
CA ILE A 251 -4.61 -25.07 7.27
C ILE A 251 -3.33 -24.97 6.47
N ARG A 252 -3.42 -25.30 5.18
CA ARG A 252 -2.24 -25.33 4.31
C ARG A 252 -1.90 -23.93 3.82
N PHE A 253 -0.59 -23.65 3.71
CA PHE A 253 -0.09 -22.38 3.16
C PHE A 253 -0.75 -21.91 1.85
N PRO A 254 -1.02 -22.79 0.85
CA PRO A 254 -1.67 -22.34 -0.38
C PRO A 254 -3.03 -21.69 -0.16
N THR A 255 -3.80 -22.20 0.81
CA THR A 255 -5.10 -21.63 1.19
C THR A 255 -4.91 -20.25 1.79
N GLU A 256 -4.07 -20.13 2.82
CA GLU A 256 -3.81 -18.84 3.49
C GLU A 256 -3.28 -17.79 2.49
N CYS A 257 -2.34 -18.17 1.62
CA CYS A 257 -1.74 -17.28 0.63
C CYS A 257 -2.79 -16.72 -0.35
N VAL A 258 -3.67 -17.56 -0.89
CA VAL A 258 -4.73 -17.14 -1.80
C VAL A 258 -5.72 -16.20 -1.12
N TYR A 259 -6.16 -16.51 0.10
CA TYR A 259 -7.08 -15.63 0.81
C TYR A 259 -6.42 -14.31 1.25
N LEU A 260 -5.16 -14.33 1.68
CA LEU A 260 -4.39 -13.10 1.90
C LEU A 260 -4.36 -12.23 0.63
N ALA A 261 -4.11 -12.83 -0.53
CA ALA A 261 -4.10 -12.14 -1.83
C ALA A 261 -5.47 -11.59 -2.22
N LEU A 262 -6.56 -12.31 -1.96
CA LEU A 262 -7.92 -11.85 -2.21
C LEU A 262 -8.28 -10.64 -1.34
N HIS A 263 -8.04 -10.73 -0.03
CA HIS A 263 -8.36 -9.65 0.90
C HIS A 263 -7.53 -8.41 0.64
N ILE A 264 -6.22 -8.54 0.43
CA ILE A 264 -5.40 -7.38 0.10
C ILE A 264 -5.81 -6.76 -1.23
N SER A 265 -6.25 -7.55 -2.22
CA SER A 265 -6.71 -7.02 -3.51
C SER A 265 -7.96 -6.15 -3.33
N HIS A 266 -8.87 -6.56 -2.46
CA HIS A 266 -10.02 -5.73 -2.09
C HIS A 266 -9.59 -4.45 -1.36
N LEU A 267 -8.73 -4.57 -0.36
CA LEU A 267 -8.29 -3.44 0.47
C LEU A 267 -7.33 -2.47 -0.24
N GLY A 268 -6.52 -2.95 -1.18
CA GLY A 268 -5.50 -2.19 -1.89
C GLY A 268 -5.97 -1.74 -3.26
N LEU A 269 -6.27 -2.69 -4.16
CA LEU A 269 -6.62 -2.38 -5.56
C LEU A 269 -8.02 -1.76 -5.68
N VAL A 270 -9.05 -2.43 -5.15
CA VAL A 270 -10.45 -1.99 -5.34
C VAL A 270 -10.73 -0.67 -4.63
N SER A 271 -10.21 -0.48 -3.41
CA SER A 271 -10.38 0.78 -2.67
C SER A 271 -9.69 1.95 -3.38
N THR A 272 -8.47 1.76 -3.87
CA THR A 272 -7.68 2.81 -4.54
C THR A 272 -8.25 3.17 -5.90
N ALA A 273 -8.70 2.17 -6.68
CA ALA A 273 -9.27 2.38 -8.01
C ALA A 273 -10.54 3.28 -8.00
N LYS A 274 -11.29 3.31 -6.89
CA LYS A 274 -12.49 4.15 -6.73
C LYS A 274 -12.17 5.61 -6.43
N LYS A 275 -10.97 5.93 -5.90
CA LYS A 275 -10.62 7.28 -5.44
C LYS A 275 -10.57 8.32 -6.56
N PRO A 276 -9.96 8.07 -7.74
CA PRO A 276 -9.92 9.06 -8.83
C PRO A 276 -11.31 9.53 -9.25
N GLN A 277 -12.27 8.59 -9.39
CA GLN A 277 -13.62 8.93 -9.78
C GLN A 277 -14.36 9.74 -8.70
N ARG A 278 -14.25 9.34 -7.43
CA ARG A 278 -14.81 10.10 -6.30
C ARG A 278 -14.26 11.52 -6.26
N ARG A 279 -12.96 11.69 -6.46
CA ARG A 279 -12.29 13.00 -6.48
C ARG A 279 -12.77 13.87 -7.64
N ASN A 280 -12.95 13.30 -8.83
CA ASN A 280 -13.51 14.01 -9.99
C ASN A 280 -14.97 14.42 -9.76
N ASN A 281 -15.78 13.60 -9.09
CA ASN A 281 -17.16 13.95 -8.72
C ASN A 281 -17.17 15.16 -7.78
N ILE A 282 -16.37 15.12 -6.70
CA ILE A 282 -16.26 16.22 -5.72
C ILE A 282 -15.84 17.53 -6.40
N ILE A 283 -14.90 17.48 -7.34
CA ILE A 283 -14.48 18.68 -8.08
C ILE A 283 -15.59 19.22 -8.97
N ARG A 284 -16.34 18.36 -9.65
CA ARG A 284 -17.50 18.78 -10.46
C ARG A 284 -18.57 19.42 -9.58
N GLU A 285 -18.83 18.86 -8.41
CA GLU A 285 -19.77 19.40 -7.42
C GLU A 285 -19.32 20.77 -6.90
N LEU A 286 -18.04 20.91 -6.50
CA LEU A 286 -17.47 22.18 -6.05
C LEU A 286 -17.54 23.25 -7.15
N ASN A 287 -17.15 22.91 -8.39
CA ASN A 287 -17.25 23.81 -9.54
C ASN A 287 -18.69 24.24 -9.80
N SER A 288 -19.64 23.30 -9.74
CA SER A 288 -21.07 23.61 -9.92
C SER A 288 -21.58 24.52 -8.80
N ALA A 289 -21.20 24.28 -7.55
CA ALA A 289 -21.60 25.11 -6.41
C ALA A 289 -21.05 26.53 -6.51
N ILE A 290 -19.77 26.69 -6.89
CA ILE A 290 -19.15 28.00 -7.12
C ILE A 290 -19.89 28.73 -8.25
N LYS A 291 -20.10 28.06 -9.39
CA LYS A 291 -20.79 28.65 -10.54
C LYS A 291 -22.22 29.10 -10.18
N ASN A 292 -22.96 28.28 -9.43
CA ASN A 292 -24.32 28.63 -9.00
C ASN A 292 -24.33 29.85 -8.07
N LEU A 293 -23.39 29.95 -7.13
CA LEU A 293 -23.27 31.10 -6.22
C LEU A 293 -22.85 32.38 -6.96
N GLU A 294 -21.94 32.28 -7.93
CA GLU A 294 -21.51 33.41 -8.77
C GLU A 294 -22.65 33.89 -9.68
N GLN A 295 -23.41 32.99 -10.30
CA GLN A 295 -24.55 33.36 -11.14
C GLN A 295 -25.69 34.01 -10.36
N THR A 296 -25.90 33.60 -9.11
CA THR A 296 -26.91 34.20 -8.22
C THR A 296 -26.40 35.43 -7.49
N GLN A 297 -25.17 35.89 -7.75
CA GLN A 297 -24.58 37.04 -7.04
C GLN A 297 -25.45 38.30 -7.10
N GLY A 298 -26.13 38.55 -8.21
CA GLY A 298 -27.05 39.68 -8.34
C GLY A 298 -28.22 39.66 -7.33
N THR A 299 -28.66 38.47 -6.88
CA THR A 299 -29.83 38.35 -5.99
C THR A 299 -29.48 38.42 -4.51
N TRP A 300 -28.34 37.87 -4.09
CA TRP A 300 -27.98 37.82 -2.67
C TRP A 300 -27.05 38.96 -2.23
N ARG A 301 -26.37 39.66 -3.14
CA ARG A 301 -25.34 40.67 -2.79
C ARG A 301 -25.90 41.92 -2.09
N GLN A 302 -27.16 42.25 -2.30
CA GLN A 302 -27.84 43.37 -1.61
C GLN A 302 -28.62 42.92 -0.36
N THR A 303 -28.53 41.65 0.01
CA THR A 303 -29.23 41.10 1.17
C THR A 303 -28.33 41.12 2.42
N PRO A 304 -28.89 41.09 3.64
CA PRO A 304 -28.10 40.96 4.87
C PRO A 304 -27.23 39.69 4.94
N ILE A 305 -27.46 38.71 4.06
CA ILE A 305 -26.75 37.43 4.02
C ILE A 305 -25.51 37.50 3.10
N ALA A 306 -25.27 38.64 2.43
CA ALA A 306 -24.18 38.80 1.46
C ALA A 306 -22.80 38.38 2.00
N ALA A 307 -22.43 38.85 3.20
CA ALA A 307 -21.14 38.51 3.82
C ALA A 307 -20.97 36.99 4.05
N ARG A 308 -22.07 36.28 4.34
CA ARG A 308 -22.05 34.82 4.51
C ARG A 308 -21.84 34.10 3.19
N HIS A 309 -22.49 34.55 2.12
CA HIS A 309 -22.33 33.97 0.78
C HIS A 309 -20.93 34.24 0.21
N GLU A 310 -20.35 35.42 0.45
CA GLU A 310 -18.96 35.72 0.09
C GLU A 310 -17.97 34.82 0.83
N ALA A 311 -18.13 34.67 2.15
CA ALA A 311 -17.29 33.77 2.95
C ALA A 311 -17.43 32.29 2.49
N GLN A 312 -18.64 31.87 2.12
CA GLN A 312 -18.86 30.53 1.56
C GLN A 312 -18.16 30.35 0.21
N LEU A 313 -18.22 31.35 -0.66
CA LEU A 313 -17.59 31.32 -1.98
C LEU A 313 -16.07 31.25 -1.87
N GLU A 314 -15.46 32.04 -0.97
CA GLU A 314 -14.03 31.96 -0.66
C GLU A 314 -13.64 30.57 -0.12
N ARG A 315 -14.44 30.01 0.79
CA ARG A 315 -14.20 28.66 1.32
C ARG A 315 -14.26 27.59 0.23
N LEU A 316 -15.25 27.64 -0.66
CA LEU A 316 -15.40 26.68 -1.75
C LEU A 316 -14.26 26.80 -2.76
N LYS A 317 -13.83 28.02 -3.12
CA LYS A 317 -12.67 28.26 -3.99
C LYS A 317 -11.38 27.76 -3.37
N ALA A 318 -11.18 27.99 -2.07
CA ALA A 318 -10.03 27.47 -1.34
C ALA A 318 -10.04 25.93 -1.30
N GLU A 319 -11.18 25.30 -1.02
CA GLU A 319 -11.32 23.85 -1.03
C GLU A 319 -11.07 23.26 -2.43
N LEU A 320 -11.65 23.86 -3.47
CA LEU A 320 -11.40 23.47 -4.86
C LEU A 320 -9.92 23.56 -5.18
N LYS A 321 -9.23 24.65 -4.81
CA LYS A 321 -7.79 24.81 -5.01
C LYS A 321 -6.98 23.72 -4.32
N VAL A 322 -7.34 23.32 -3.10
CA VAL A 322 -6.69 22.22 -2.38
C VAL A 322 -6.93 20.87 -3.08
N LYS A 323 -8.19 20.58 -3.46
CA LYS A 323 -8.54 19.33 -4.16
C LYS A 323 -7.90 19.25 -5.55
N MET A 324 -7.82 20.39 -6.25
CA MET A 324 -7.14 20.52 -7.53
C MET A 324 -5.63 20.43 -7.38
N ARG A 325 -5.01 20.93 -6.31
CA ARG A 325 -3.56 20.70 -6.04
C ARG A 325 -3.23 19.24 -5.78
N LYS A 326 -4.08 18.53 -5.05
CA LYS A 326 -3.99 17.06 -4.93
C LYS A 326 -4.19 16.33 -6.28
N ILE A 327 -4.73 17.03 -7.28
CA ILE A 327 -4.80 16.60 -8.67
C ILE A 327 -3.68 17.19 -9.52
N GLY A 328 -3.06 18.30 -9.10
CA GLY A 328 -2.28 19.26 -9.88
C GLY A 328 -1.08 18.68 -10.62
N ASN A 329 -0.69 17.46 -10.28
CA ASN A 329 -0.06 16.51 -11.20
C ASN A 329 -1.02 16.03 -12.31
N LYS A 330 -1.81 16.94 -12.89
CA LYS A 330 -2.70 16.77 -14.06
C LYS A 330 -2.71 18.00 -14.95
N ASN A 331 -2.35 19.19 -14.47
CA ASN A 331 -2.05 20.31 -15.40
C ASN A 331 -0.58 20.29 -15.85
N GLN A 332 0.19 19.33 -15.33
CA GLN A 332 1.42 18.78 -15.92
C GLN A 332 1.21 17.30 -16.33
N CYS A 333 -0.05 16.82 -16.30
CA CYS A 333 -0.49 15.48 -16.71
C CYS A 333 -1.84 15.45 -17.50
N HIS A 334 -2.05 16.38 -18.43
CA HIS A 334 -3.00 16.27 -19.55
C HIS A 334 -2.37 16.19 -20.94
#